data_AF-A0A202DTQ2-F1
#
_entry.id   AF-A0A202DTQ2-F1
#
_cell.length_a   1.000
_cell.length_b   1.000
_cell.length_c   1.000
_cell.angle_alpha   90.00
_cell.angle_beta   90.00
_cell.angle_gamma   90.00
#
_symmetry.space_group_name_H-M   'P 1'
#
loop_
_entity.id
_entity.type
_entity.pdbx_description
1 polymer ?
#
loop_
_entity_poly.entity_id
_entity_poly.type
_entity_poly.pdbx_seq_one_letter_code
_entity_poly.pdbx_strand_id
1 'polypeptide(L)'
;EIKGITARGYRTPNGFIVLKGSHAVLKERASSRKYTWPSNMRKKLLEDEILVVENDRLVFTADEEFSSPSAAATVIHGGHANGLTAWKNSQGITLKKLESK
;
A
#
# COMPACT_ATOMS: atom_id res chain seq x y z
N GLU A 1 -3.71 3.44 -9.43
CA GLU A 1 -2.46 3.57 -10.20
C GLU A 1 -1.78 4.88 -9.83
N ILE A 2 -0.49 4.83 -9.48
CA ILE A 2 0.34 6.02 -9.24
C ILE A 2 1.66 5.78 -9.94
N LYS A 3 2.11 6.69 -10.82
CA LYS A 3 3.41 6.55 -11.51
C LYS A 3 3.64 5.17 -12.15
N GLY A 4 2.58 4.55 -12.67
CA GLY A 4 2.63 3.21 -13.28
C GLY A 4 2.78 2.04 -12.30
N ILE A 5 2.65 2.24 -10.98
CA ILE A 5 2.47 1.15 -10.01
C ILE A 5 0.98 0.92 -9.73
N THR A 6 0.62 -0.35 -9.68
CA THR A 6 -0.74 -0.80 -9.39
C THR A 6 -0.70 -1.80 -8.25
N ALA A 7 -1.46 -1.51 -7.21
CA ALA A 7 -1.71 -2.41 -6.10
C ALA A 7 -3.18 -2.84 -6.11
N ARG A 8 -3.42 -4.09 -5.74
CA ARG A 8 -4.75 -4.68 -5.62
C ARG A 8 -4.92 -5.16 -4.20
N GLY A 9 -6.12 -4.97 -3.67
CA GLY A 9 -6.44 -5.36 -2.32
C GLY A 9 -7.91 -5.17 -2.05
N TYR A 10 -8.36 -5.73 -0.94
CA TYR A 10 -9.74 -5.64 -0.49
C TYR A 10 -9.78 -5.40 1.00
N ARG A 11 -10.83 -4.71 1.44
CA ARG A 11 -11.05 -4.43 2.85
C ARG A 11 -11.60 -5.69 3.53
N THR A 12 -11.09 -6.01 4.70
CA THR A 12 -11.62 -7.04 5.59
C THR A 12 -12.29 -6.36 6.79
N PRO A 13 -13.14 -7.07 7.56
CA PRO A 13 -13.71 -6.52 8.80
C PRO A 13 -12.62 -6.08 9.79
N ASN A 14 -11.46 -6.74 9.77
CA ASN A 14 -10.34 -6.51 10.67
C ASN A 14 -9.32 -5.49 10.13
N GLY A 15 -9.39 -5.12 8.85
CA GLY A 15 -8.36 -4.30 8.23
C GLY A 15 -8.43 -4.24 6.71
N PHE A 16 -7.31 -4.49 6.05
CA PHE A 16 -7.17 -4.40 4.60
C PHE A 16 -6.10 -5.36 4.08
N ILE A 17 -6.48 -6.29 3.21
CA ILE A 17 -5.57 -7.25 2.60
C ILE A 17 -5.08 -6.70 1.26
N VAL A 18 -3.76 -6.62 1.10
CA VAL A 18 -3.10 -6.38 -0.19
C VAL A 18 -2.77 -7.72 -0.81
N LEU A 19 -3.16 -7.92 -2.06
CA LEU A 19 -2.92 -9.16 -2.78
C LEU A 19 -1.49 -9.25 -3.30
N LYS A 20 -0.97 -10.47 -3.38
CA LYS A 20 0.28 -10.76 -4.09
C LYS A 20 0.25 -10.26 -5.54
N GLY A 21 1.41 -9.86 -6.05
CA GLY A 21 1.57 -9.19 -7.34
C GLY A 21 1.23 -7.70 -7.30
N SER A 22 0.92 -7.13 -6.13
CA SER A 22 0.77 -5.69 -5.96
C SER A 22 2.12 -4.98 -6.01
N HIS A 23 2.12 -3.74 -6.51
CA HIS A 23 3.34 -2.94 -6.61
C HIS A 23 3.33 -1.79 -5.60
N ALA A 24 4.52 -1.50 -5.06
CA ALA A 24 4.80 -0.39 -4.17
C ALA A 24 6.01 0.41 -4.69
N VAL A 25 6.14 1.67 -4.26
CA VAL A 25 7.30 2.50 -4.65
C VAL A 25 8.54 2.08 -3.88
N LEU A 26 9.65 1.88 -4.57
CA LEU A 26 10.94 1.55 -3.96
C LEU A 26 11.49 2.74 -3.14
N LYS A 27 11.66 3.89 -3.80
CA LYS A 27 12.11 5.12 -3.14
C LYS A 27 10.95 5.87 -2.51
N GLU A 28 11.01 6.02 -1.18
CA GLU A 28 10.22 7.02 -0.47
C GLU A 28 10.50 8.42 -1.03
N ARG A 29 9.47 9.27 -1.14
CA ARG A 29 9.71 10.66 -1.55
C ARG A 29 10.61 11.32 -0.50
N ALA A 30 11.54 12.18 -0.93
CA ALA A 30 12.42 12.92 -0.03
C ALA A 30 11.67 13.71 1.07
N SER A 31 10.42 14.11 0.80
CA SER A 31 9.50 14.76 1.74
C SER A 31 8.93 13.84 2.84
N SER A 32 9.06 12.51 2.69
CA SER A 32 8.56 11.49 3.63
C SER A 32 9.61 11.05 4.67
N ARG A 33 10.85 11.57 4.61
CA ARG A 33 11.92 11.27 5.58
C ARG A 33 11.57 11.59 7.04
N LYS A 34 10.45 12.27 7.30
CA LYS A 34 9.93 12.55 8.65
C LYS A 34 9.21 11.37 9.31
N TYR A 35 8.82 10.33 8.57
CA TYR A 35 8.03 9.23 9.12
C TYR A 35 8.85 7.94 9.15
N THR A 36 9.21 7.50 10.35
CA THR A 36 10.00 6.28 10.60
C THR A 36 9.17 5.00 10.49
N TRP A 37 7.86 5.09 10.75
CA TRP A 37 6.97 3.92 10.78
C TRP A 37 6.83 3.20 9.42
N PRO A 38 6.57 3.89 8.28
CA PRO A 38 6.47 3.22 6.97
C PRO A 38 7.79 2.56 6.56
N SER A 39 8.92 3.20 6.83
CA SER A 39 10.24 2.64 6.53
C SER A 39 10.52 1.38 7.36
N ASN A 40 10.15 1.36 8.64
CA ASN A 40 10.29 0.16 9.49
C ASN A 40 9.38 -0.98 9.02
N MET A 41 8.12 -0.68 8.71
CA MET A 41 7.19 -1.70 8.19
C MET A 41 7.71 -2.30 6.88
N ARG A 42 8.18 -1.47 5.94
CA ARG A 42 8.77 -1.92 4.68
C ARG A 42 10.02 -2.78 4.89
N LYS A 43 10.91 -2.38 5.81
CA LYS A 43 12.08 -3.19 6.16
C LYS A 43 11.67 -4.56 6.67
N LYS A 44 10.69 -4.60 7.56
CA LYS A 44 10.17 -5.87 8.08
C LYS A 44 9.61 -6.75 6.96
N LEU A 45 8.80 -6.17 6.07
CA LEU A 45 8.23 -6.91 4.93
C LEU A 45 9.30 -7.38 3.91
N LEU A 46 10.39 -6.62 3.76
CA LEU A 46 11.55 -7.03 2.97
C LEU A 46 12.31 -8.18 3.63
N GLU A 47 12.43 -8.15 4.94
CA GLU A 47 13.08 -9.20 5.74
C GLU A 47 12.24 -10.49 5.77
N ASP A 48 10.90 -10.35 5.83
CA ASP A 48 9.94 -11.45 5.75
C ASP A 48 9.76 -11.98 4.29
N GLU A 49 10.52 -11.46 3.31
CA GLU A 49 10.43 -11.79 1.87
C GLU A 49 9.05 -11.57 1.23
N ILE A 50 8.15 -10.88 1.93
CA ILE A 50 6.80 -10.50 1.46
C ILE A 50 6.89 -9.37 0.44
N LEU A 51 7.88 -8.49 0.58
CA LEU A 51 8.19 -7.42 -0.36
C LEU A 51 9.56 -7.67 -0.98
N VAL A 52 9.62 -7.68 -2.30
CA VAL A 52 10.88 -7.84 -3.05
C VAL A 52 11.12 -6.64 -3.95
N VAL A 53 12.39 -6.30 -4.14
CA VAL A 53 12.79 -5.24 -5.06
C VAL A 53 12.87 -5.81 -6.47
N GLU A 54 12.02 -5.33 -7.35
CA GLU A 54 11.98 -5.74 -8.76
C GLU A 54 11.83 -4.51 -9.66
N ASN A 55 12.70 -4.36 -10.66
CA ASN A 55 12.62 -3.28 -11.67
C ASN A 55 12.45 -1.86 -11.09
N ASP A 56 13.27 -1.50 -10.09
CA ASP A 56 13.21 -0.21 -9.37
C ASP A 56 11.89 0.05 -8.61
N ARG A 57 11.14 -1.02 -8.35
CA ARG A 57 9.86 -1.01 -7.62
C ARG A 57 9.87 -2.11 -6.58
N LEU A 58 8.89 -2.05 -5.69
CA LEU A 58 8.65 -3.09 -4.71
C LEU A 58 7.45 -3.93 -5.17
N VAL A 59 7.54 -5.25 -5.05
CA VAL A 59 6.47 -6.18 -5.44
C VAL A 59 6.12 -7.05 -4.24
N PHE A 60 4.82 -7.18 -3.97
CA PHE A 60 4.31 -8.08 -2.95
C PHE A 60 4.34 -9.52 -3.50
N THR A 61 5.10 -10.40 -2.87
CA THR A 61 5.21 -11.82 -3.24
C THR A 61 4.08 -12.66 -2.63
N ALA A 62 3.55 -12.20 -1.49
CA ALA A 62 2.45 -12.81 -0.76
C ALA A 62 1.30 -11.81 -0.51
N ASP A 63 0.13 -12.32 -0.18
CA ASP A 63 -0.93 -11.51 0.40
C ASP A 63 -0.53 -11.03 1.80
N GLU A 64 -0.80 -9.76 2.08
CA GLU A 64 -0.41 -9.12 3.33
C GLU A 64 -1.59 -8.36 3.95
N GLU A 65 -1.85 -8.62 5.23
CA GLU A 65 -2.92 -7.95 5.96
C GLU A 65 -2.40 -6.72 6.70
N PHE A 66 -2.99 -5.58 6.37
CA PHE A 66 -2.76 -4.32 7.05
C PHE A 66 -3.89 -4.01 8.01
N SER A 67 -3.56 -3.37 9.13
CA SER A 67 -4.54 -2.89 10.12
C SER A 67 -5.55 -1.88 9.56
N SER A 68 -5.22 -1.21 8.45
CA SER A 68 -6.13 -0.26 7.80
C SER A 68 -5.77 -0.02 6.32
N PRO A 69 -6.75 0.40 5.49
CA PRO A 69 -6.48 0.82 4.11
C PRO A 69 -5.45 1.96 4.01
N SER A 70 -5.37 2.83 5.02
CA SER A 70 -4.40 3.93 5.05
C SER A 70 -2.98 3.43 5.31
N ALA A 71 -2.81 2.41 6.17
CA ALA A 71 -1.52 1.75 6.37
C ALA A 71 -1.02 1.11 5.06
N ALA A 72 -1.89 0.34 4.40
CA ALA A 72 -1.58 -0.27 3.10
C ALA A 72 -1.20 0.79 2.05
N ALA A 73 -2.01 1.85 1.91
CA ALA A 73 -1.73 2.93 0.97
C ALA A 73 -0.41 3.64 1.28
N THR A 74 -0.10 3.85 2.56
CA THR A 74 1.14 4.51 2.99
C THR A 74 2.37 3.68 2.62
N VAL A 75 2.31 2.36 2.85
CA VAL A 75 3.36 1.42 2.47
C VAL A 75 3.52 1.35 0.96
N ILE A 76 2.44 1.36 0.19
CA ILE A 76 2.48 1.34 -1.28
C ILE A 76 3.06 2.65 -1.85
N HIS A 77 2.64 3.80 -1.30
CA HIS A 77 3.02 5.13 -1.78
C HIS A 77 4.38 5.62 -1.27
N GLY A 78 4.95 4.98 -0.25
CA GLY A 78 6.23 5.40 0.35
C GLY A 78 6.14 6.75 1.04
N GLY A 79 5.03 6.97 1.73
CA GLY A 79 4.73 8.17 2.48
C GLY A 79 3.25 8.31 2.78
N HIS A 80 2.88 9.38 3.49
CA HIS A 80 1.50 9.59 3.95
C HIS A 80 0.51 9.56 2.77
N ALA A 81 -0.34 8.53 2.76
CA ALA A 81 -1.37 8.35 1.76
C ALA A 81 -2.70 8.12 2.45
N ASN A 82 -3.73 8.79 1.96
CA ASN A 82 -5.08 8.59 2.45
C ASN A 82 -5.65 7.33 1.81
N GLY A 83 -5.79 6.25 2.59
CA GLY A 83 -6.34 4.98 2.11
C GLY A 83 -7.72 5.15 1.50
N LEU A 84 -8.55 6.04 2.06
CA LEU A 84 -9.91 6.25 1.60
C LEU A 84 -9.98 6.81 0.17
N THR A 85 -8.96 7.55 -0.28
CA THR A 85 -8.90 8.11 -1.64
C THR A 85 -7.96 7.33 -2.56
N ALA A 86 -7.00 6.59 -2.00
CA ALA A 86 -6.06 5.77 -2.74
C ALA A 86 -6.72 4.52 -3.33
N TRP A 87 -7.60 3.86 -2.56
CA TRP A 87 -8.27 2.64 -2.98
C TRP A 87 -9.57 2.96 -3.71
N LYS A 88 -9.76 2.32 -4.86
CA LYS A 88 -10.95 2.42 -5.70
C LYS A 88 -11.46 1.03 -6.02
N ASN A 89 -12.78 0.87 -6.06
CA ASN A 89 -13.39 -0.36 -6.54
C ASN A 89 -13.36 -0.44 -8.08
N SER A 90 -13.87 -1.55 -8.63
CA SER A 90 -14.00 -1.76 -10.08
C SER A 90 -14.85 -0.70 -10.80
N GLN A 91 -15.73 -0.01 -10.07
CA GLN A 91 -16.56 1.09 -10.58
C GLN A 91 -15.86 2.46 -10.50
N GLY A 92 -14.59 2.51 -10.07
CA GLY A 92 -13.83 3.75 -9.89
C GLY A 92 -14.25 4.57 -8.66
N ILE A 93 -15.11 4.02 -7.80
CA ILE A 93 -15.58 4.64 -6.57
C ILE A 93 -14.52 4.45 -5.48
N THR A 94 -14.12 5.55 -4.85
CA THR A 94 -13.16 5.54 -3.74
C THR A 94 -13.78 4.98 -2.47
N LEU A 95 -12.96 4.37 -1.60
CA LEU A 95 -13.39 3.92 -0.27
C LEU A 95 -14.08 5.03 0.52
N LYS A 96 -13.61 6.29 0.42
CA LYS A 96 -14.24 7.46 1.04
C LYS A 96 -15.71 7.60 0.67
N LYS A 97 -16.05 7.35 -0.59
CA LYS A 97 -17.42 7.47 -1.11
C LYS A 97 -18.26 6.25 -0.75
N LEU A 98 -17.63 5.10 -0.49
CA LEU A 98 -18.29 3.90 0.02
C LEU A 98 -18.64 4.03 1.51
N GLU A 99 -17.81 4.69 2.33
CA GLU A 99 -18.10 4.91 3.75
C GLU A 99 -19.12 6.02 4.02
N SER A 100 -19.35 6.93 3.07
CA SER A 100 -20.26 8.06 3.23
C SER A 100 -21.72 7.73 2.85
N LYS A 101 -22.06 6.44 2.71
CA LYS A 101 -23.35 5.94 2.25
C LYS A 101 -23.95 5.02 3.30
#